data_AF-A0A9X7GI08-F1
#
_entry.id   AF-A0A9X7GI08-F1
#
_cell.length_a   1.000
_cell.length_b   1.000
_cell.length_c   1.000
_cell.angle_alpha   90.00
_cell.angle_beta   90.00
_cell.angle_gamma   90.00
#
_symmetry.space_group_name_H-M   'P 1'
#
loop_
_entity.id
_entity.type
_entity.pdbx_description
1 polymer ?
#
loop_
_entity_poly.entity_id
_entity_poly.type
_entity_poly.pdbx_seq_one_letter_code
_entity_poly.pdbx_strand_id
1 'polypeptide(L)'
;MQMNKNQIVSLDEYQEATLRTWNMRNDFGFRVSNAALGLTGEAGEVADLVKKAIYHGHGFDPSHCPGEEDGNVHKLVLELGDIMYYVGIMAHEMGYTLQDIAEMNIAKLAKRYPDGFSRKASQTRVDVK
;
A
#
# COMPACT_ATOMS: atom_id res chain seq x y z
N MET A 1 -29.86 10.39 2.37
CA MET A 1 -28.84 10.21 1.31
C MET A 1 -28.24 8.83 1.51
N GLN A 2 -28.43 7.91 0.58
CA GLN A 2 -27.99 6.52 0.75
C GLN A 2 -26.48 6.47 0.53
N MET A 3 -25.69 6.13 1.56
CA MET A 3 -24.25 5.94 1.39
C MET A 3 -24.01 4.79 0.41
N ASN A 4 -23.13 5.03 -0.56
CA ASN A 4 -22.73 4.02 -1.53
C ASN A 4 -21.99 2.89 -0.78
N LYS A 5 -22.39 1.63 -0.98
CA LYS A 5 -21.84 0.48 -0.23
C LYS A 5 -20.35 0.22 -0.48
N ASN A 6 -19.74 0.92 -1.44
CA ASN A 6 -18.34 0.81 -1.83
C ASN A 6 -17.49 2.03 -1.43
N GLN A 7 -18.00 2.90 -0.55
CA GLN A 7 -17.22 4.02 -0.02
C GLN A 7 -16.81 3.73 1.43
N ILE A 8 -15.53 3.96 1.72
CA ILE A 8 -14.94 3.90 3.07
C ILE A 8 -14.86 5.30 3.67
N VAL A 9 -14.98 5.40 5.00
CA VAL A 9 -14.88 6.66 5.75
C VAL A 9 -13.57 6.73 6.54
N SER A 10 -12.94 5.59 6.86
CA SER A 10 -11.63 5.52 7.54
C SER A 10 -10.74 4.38 7.03
N LEU A 11 -9.46 4.42 7.39
CA LEU A 11 -8.51 3.32 7.12
C LEU A 11 -8.88 2.04 7.85
N ASP A 12 -9.47 2.17 9.03
CA ASP A 12 -9.91 1.02 9.83
C ASP A 12 -11.13 0.36 9.21
N GLU A 13 -12.09 1.14 8.67
CA GLU A 13 -13.21 0.58 7.90
C GLU A 13 -12.73 -0.14 6.63
N TYR A 14 -11.70 0.38 5.98
CA TYR A 14 -11.07 -0.30 4.86
C TYR A 14 -10.45 -1.64 5.30
N GLN A 15 -9.68 -1.66 6.39
CA GLN A 15 -9.12 -2.88 6.94
C GLN A 15 -10.20 -3.92 7.27
N GLU A 16 -11.28 -3.52 7.95
CA GLU A 16 -12.39 -4.43 8.25
C GLU A 16 -13.06 -4.97 6.97
N ALA A 17 -13.18 -4.14 5.93
CA ALA A 17 -13.75 -4.57 4.66
C ALA A 17 -12.89 -5.63 3.95
N THR A 18 -11.55 -5.51 4.03
CA THR A 18 -10.60 -6.50 3.46
C THR A 18 -10.55 -7.79 4.26
N LEU A 19 -10.69 -7.74 5.59
CA LEU A 19 -10.67 -8.95 6.43
C LEU A 19 -11.80 -9.94 6.11
N ARG A 20 -12.91 -9.47 5.51
CA ARG A 20 -14.00 -10.36 5.05
C ARG A 20 -13.55 -11.36 3.98
N THR A 21 -12.48 -11.09 3.24
CA THR A 21 -11.94 -11.97 2.19
C THR A 21 -10.73 -12.76 2.66
N TRP A 22 -10.26 -12.54 3.90
CA TRP A 22 -9.09 -13.21 4.44
C TRP A 22 -9.44 -14.56 5.08
N ASN A 23 -8.63 -15.59 4.82
CA ASN A 23 -8.86 -16.91 5.36
C ASN A 23 -8.23 -17.08 6.76
N MET A 24 -9.06 -16.92 7.78
CA MET A 24 -8.68 -17.05 9.19
C MET A 24 -8.50 -18.49 9.69
N ARG A 25 -8.74 -19.52 8.85
CA ARG A 25 -8.70 -20.93 9.29
C ARG A 25 -7.28 -21.51 9.39
N ASN A 26 -6.31 -20.86 8.76
CA ASN A 26 -4.91 -21.28 8.81
C ASN A 26 -4.25 -20.84 10.12
N ASP A 27 -3.13 -21.45 10.51
CA ASP A 27 -2.36 -21.00 11.67
C ASP A 27 -1.70 -19.62 11.42
N PHE A 28 -1.29 -18.97 12.50
CA PHE A 28 -0.70 -17.63 12.45
C PHE A 28 0.54 -17.55 11.53
N GLY A 29 1.45 -18.53 11.61
CA GLY A 29 2.66 -18.53 10.80
C GLY A 29 2.36 -18.61 9.31
N PHE A 30 1.38 -19.43 8.93
CA PHE A 30 0.90 -19.50 7.55
C PHE A 30 0.30 -18.17 7.09
N ARG A 31 -0.57 -17.54 7.89
CA ARG A 31 -1.24 -16.27 7.52
C ARG A 31 -0.24 -15.13 7.33
N VAL A 32 0.70 -14.97 8.26
CA VAL A 32 1.78 -13.98 8.16
C VAL A 32 2.65 -14.22 6.92
N SER A 33 3.01 -15.48 6.66
CA SER A 33 3.82 -15.82 5.48
C SER A 33 3.07 -15.52 4.18
N ASN A 34 1.77 -15.85 4.12
CA ASN A 34 0.93 -15.54 2.96
C ASN A 34 0.84 -14.02 2.71
N ALA A 35 0.62 -13.23 3.76
CA ALA A 35 0.57 -11.78 3.64
C ALA A 35 1.92 -11.17 3.20
N ALA A 36 3.05 -11.67 3.72
CA ALA A 36 4.38 -11.22 3.33
C ALA A 36 4.72 -11.56 1.86
N LEU A 37 4.34 -12.75 1.40
CA LEU A 37 4.49 -13.15 0.00
C LEU A 37 3.61 -12.31 -0.92
N GLY A 38 2.36 -12.07 -0.52
CA GLY A 38 1.44 -11.16 -1.21
C GLY A 38 2.04 -9.77 -1.41
N LEU A 39 2.48 -9.11 -0.33
CA LEU A 39 3.18 -7.81 -0.40
C LEU A 39 4.33 -7.81 -1.40
N THR A 40 5.12 -8.88 -1.43
CA THR A 40 6.27 -9.00 -2.32
C THR A 40 5.84 -9.18 -3.77
N GLY A 41 4.78 -9.96 -4.02
CA GLY A 41 4.19 -10.15 -5.34
C GLY A 41 3.72 -8.84 -5.94
N GLU A 42 2.85 -8.12 -5.22
CA GLU A 42 2.26 -6.87 -5.71
C GLU A 42 3.31 -5.77 -5.90
N ALA A 43 4.32 -5.70 -5.04
CA ALA A 43 5.46 -4.80 -5.24
C ALA A 43 6.25 -5.14 -6.53
N GLY A 44 6.32 -6.42 -6.90
CA GLY A 44 6.89 -6.88 -8.16
C GLY A 44 6.06 -6.45 -9.37
N GLU A 45 4.74 -6.48 -9.27
CA GLU A 45 3.83 -6.02 -10.32
C GLU A 45 3.96 -4.51 -10.56
N VAL A 46 4.02 -3.72 -9.49
CA VAL A 46 4.36 -2.28 -9.57
C VAL A 46 5.67 -2.06 -10.31
N ALA A 47 6.72 -2.82 -9.95
CA ALA A 47 8.02 -2.69 -10.60
C ALA A 47 7.97 -3.07 -12.09
N ASP A 48 7.21 -4.09 -12.47
CA ASP A 48 7.06 -4.51 -13.86
C ASP A 48 6.29 -3.47 -14.70
N LEU A 49 5.22 -2.89 -14.15
CA LEU A 49 4.47 -1.81 -14.81
C LEU A 49 5.36 -0.57 -15.03
N VAL A 50 6.13 -0.16 -14.01
CA VAL A 50 7.08 0.95 -14.14
C VAL A 50 8.15 0.63 -15.19
N LYS A 51 8.67 -0.59 -15.19
CA LYS A 51 9.66 -1.04 -16.18
C LYS A 51 9.10 -0.97 -17.60
N LYS A 52 7.89 -1.47 -17.82
CA LYS A 52 7.19 -1.42 -19.11
C LYS A 52 6.94 0.03 -19.57
N ALA A 53 6.47 0.88 -18.67
CA ALA A 53 6.20 2.29 -18.96
C ALA A 53 7.48 3.05 -19.40
N ILE A 54 8.59 2.85 -18.69
CA ILE A 54 9.85 3.59 -18.94
C ILE A 54 10.67 2.97 -20.07
N TYR A 55 10.90 1.65 -20.01
CA TYR A 55 11.90 0.99 -20.87
C TYR A 55 11.31 0.32 -22.11
N HIS A 56 10.02 0.02 -22.13
CA HIS A 56 9.35 -0.59 -23.30
C HIS A 56 8.51 0.41 -24.10
N GLY A 57 8.56 1.70 -23.73
CA GLY A 57 7.90 2.77 -24.48
C GLY A 57 6.38 2.83 -24.27
N HIS A 58 5.83 2.19 -23.23
CA HIS A 58 4.39 2.23 -22.97
C HIS A 58 3.93 3.54 -22.28
N GLY A 59 4.86 4.38 -21.80
CA GLY A 59 4.57 5.68 -21.19
C GLY A 59 3.79 5.63 -19.88
N PHE A 60 3.71 6.78 -19.20
CA PHE A 60 2.87 7.00 -18.00
C PHE A 60 1.78 8.03 -18.24
N ASP A 61 1.57 8.46 -19.48
CA ASP A 61 0.78 9.65 -19.76
C ASP A 61 -0.72 9.40 -19.51
N PRO A 62 -1.35 10.09 -18.55
CA PRO A 62 -2.80 10.01 -18.34
C PRO A 62 -3.61 10.47 -19.56
N SER A 63 -3.00 11.23 -20.47
CA SER A 63 -3.62 11.77 -21.70
C SER A 63 -3.45 10.88 -22.93
N HIS A 64 -2.58 9.87 -22.90
CA HIS A 64 -2.45 8.89 -24.00
C HIS A 64 -3.56 7.83 -24.02
N CYS A 65 -4.38 7.75 -22.96
CA CYS A 65 -5.54 6.87 -22.89
C CYS A 65 -6.76 7.64 -22.38
N PRO A 66 -7.46 8.43 -23.23
CA PRO A 66 -8.71 9.06 -22.83
C PRO A 66 -9.78 7.97 -22.66
N GLY A 67 -9.99 7.53 -21.42
CA GLY A 67 -11.11 6.66 -21.01
C GLY A 67 -10.78 5.27 -20.45
N GLU A 68 -9.52 4.89 -20.23
CA GLU A 68 -9.20 3.45 -20.09
C GLU A 68 -8.90 2.98 -18.66
N GLU A 69 -9.73 2.03 -18.19
CA GLU A 69 -9.40 1.03 -17.17
C GLU A 69 -8.09 0.25 -17.50
N ASP A 70 -7.53 0.43 -18.71
CA ASP A 70 -6.34 -0.28 -19.22
C ASP A 70 -5.02 0.52 -19.22
N GLY A 71 -5.01 1.80 -18.82
CA GLY A 71 -3.78 2.61 -18.80
C GLY A 71 -2.77 2.18 -17.73
N ASN A 72 -1.47 2.34 -17.99
CA ASN A 72 -0.40 1.97 -17.03
C ASN A 72 -0.53 2.66 -15.66
N VAL A 73 -1.03 3.91 -15.63
CA VAL A 73 -1.29 4.64 -14.38
C VAL A 73 -2.42 3.97 -13.59
N HIS A 74 -3.51 3.60 -14.26
CA HIS A 74 -4.64 2.92 -13.59
C HIS A 74 -4.21 1.56 -13.06
N LYS A 75 -3.53 0.75 -13.88
CA LYS A 75 -2.96 -0.54 -13.46
C LYS A 75 -2.06 -0.39 -12.24
N LEU A 76 -1.16 0.61 -12.25
CA LEU A 76 -0.29 0.86 -11.10
C LEU A 76 -1.09 1.22 -9.84
N VAL A 77 -2.18 1.98 -9.96
CA VAL A 77 -3.09 2.28 -8.83
C VAL A 77 -3.80 1.03 -8.32
N LEU A 78 -4.19 0.10 -9.19
CA LEU A 78 -4.75 -1.20 -8.79
C LEU A 78 -3.74 -2.00 -7.97
N GLU A 79 -2.49 -2.13 -8.45
CA GLU A 79 -1.42 -2.84 -7.71
C GLU A 79 -1.12 -2.18 -6.36
N LEU A 80 -1.18 -0.84 -6.27
CA LEU A 80 -1.08 -0.13 -4.99
C LEU A 80 -2.26 -0.47 -4.06
N GLY A 81 -3.44 -0.71 -4.61
CA GLY A 81 -4.61 -1.21 -3.87
C GLY A 81 -4.40 -2.62 -3.31
N ASP A 82 -3.77 -3.51 -4.07
CA ASP A 82 -3.46 -4.87 -3.63
C ASP A 82 -2.32 -4.88 -2.58
N ILE A 83 -1.35 -3.96 -2.70
CA ILE A 83 -0.39 -3.69 -1.61
C ILE A 83 -1.14 -3.25 -0.36
N MET A 84 -2.06 -2.29 -0.46
CA MET A 84 -2.86 -1.82 0.68
C MET A 84 -3.67 -2.95 1.32
N TYR A 85 -4.20 -3.88 0.51
CA TYR A 85 -4.88 -5.07 1.00
C TYR A 85 -3.97 -5.88 1.91
N TYR A 86 -2.78 -6.27 1.43
CA TYR A 86 -1.87 -7.06 2.23
C TYR A 86 -1.25 -6.31 3.41
N VAL A 87 -1.07 -4.98 3.34
CA VAL A 87 -0.67 -4.17 4.50
C VAL A 87 -1.77 -4.23 5.57
N GLY A 88 -3.04 -4.11 5.19
CA GLY A 88 -4.17 -4.22 6.12
C GLY A 88 -4.28 -5.60 6.78
N ILE A 89 -4.08 -6.66 6.00
CA ILE A 89 -4.02 -8.03 6.51
C ILE A 89 -2.85 -8.19 7.49
N MET A 90 -1.64 -7.77 7.10
CA MET A 90 -0.47 -7.87 7.96
C MET A 90 -0.64 -7.07 9.26
N ALA A 91 -1.19 -5.86 9.19
CA ALA A 91 -1.50 -5.05 10.36
C ALA A 91 -2.42 -5.81 11.33
N HIS A 92 -3.51 -6.41 10.81
CA HIS A 92 -4.44 -7.18 11.61
C HIS A 92 -3.77 -8.39 12.28
N GLU A 93 -3.00 -9.17 11.53
CA GLU A 93 -2.27 -10.33 12.08
C GLU A 93 -1.28 -9.90 13.19
N MET A 94 -0.68 -8.72 13.07
CA MET A 94 0.21 -8.17 14.10
C MET A 94 -0.53 -7.50 15.27
N GLY A 95 -1.87 -7.43 15.24
CA GLY A 95 -2.68 -6.81 16.29
C GLY A 95 -2.73 -5.29 16.24
N TYR A 96 -2.56 -4.69 15.05
CA TYR A 96 -2.60 -3.25 14.81
C TYR A 96 -3.72 -2.88 13.84
N THR A 97 -4.23 -1.66 13.97
CA THR A 97 -5.06 -1.06 12.92
C THR A 97 -4.20 -0.44 11.83
N LEU A 98 -4.77 -0.22 10.64
CA LEU A 98 -4.09 0.57 9.61
C LEU A 98 -3.85 2.01 10.07
N GLN A 99 -4.75 2.58 10.88
CA GLN A 99 -4.53 3.88 11.48
C GLN A 99 -3.30 3.89 12.40
N ASP A 100 -3.12 2.87 13.25
CA ASP A 100 -1.94 2.74 14.12
C ASP A 100 -0.65 2.77 13.29
N ILE A 101 -0.59 1.95 12.23
CA ILE A 101 0.56 1.86 11.33
C ILE A 101 0.86 3.21 10.66
N ALA A 102 -0.17 3.92 10.21
CA ALA A 102 -0.03 5.24 9.59
C ALA A 102 0.49 6.28 10.59
N GLU A 103 -0.08 6.34 11.79
CA GLU A 103 0.33 7.28 12.85
C GLU A 103 1.76 7.03 13.31
N MET A 104 2.13 5.76 13.52
CA MET A 104 3.50 5.36 13.83
C MET A 104 4.48 5.77 12.72
N ASN A 105 4.09 5.64 11.45
CA ASN A 105 4.89 6.07 10.32
C ASN A 105 5.10 7.59 10.31
N ILE A 106 4.03 8.36 10.50
CA ILE A 106 4.08 9.83 10.55
C ILE A 106 4.94 10.30 11.72
N ALA A 107 4.78 9.75 12.92
CA ALA A 107 5.60 10.12 14.07
C ALA A 107 7.10 9.86 13.82
N LYS A 108 7.43 8.71 13.22
CA LYS A 108 8.80 8.36 12.81
C LYS A 108 9.34 9.32 11.76
N LEU A 109 8.56 9.65 10.73
CA LEU A 109 8.98 10.57 9.66
C LEU A 109 9.13 12.01 10.17
N ALA A 110 8.23 12.49 11.02
CA ALA A 110 8.32 13.82 11.64
C ALA A 110 9.59 13.94 12.49
N LYS A 111 9.95 12.89 13.23
CA LYS A 111 11.21 12.83 13.97
C LYS A 111 12.43 12.88 13.04
N ARG A 112 12.38 12.19 11.90
CA ARG A 112 13.48 12.16 10.92
C ARG A 112 13.60 13.46 10.14
N TYR A 113 12.48 14.07 9.76
CA TYR A 113 12.37 15.17 8.81
C TYR A 113 11.52 16.32 9.40
N PRO A 114 11.98 16.98 10.47
CA PRO A 114 11.20 18.02 11.15
C PRO A 114 10.85 19.21 10.23
N ASP A 115 11.75 19.53 9.29
CA ASP A 115 11.60 20.62 8.31
C ASP A 115 11.38 20.09 6.88
N GLY A 116 10.89 18.85 6.75
CA GLY A 116 10.78 18.14 5.48
C GLY A 116 12.07 17.41 5.06
N PHE A 117 12.07 16.88 3.84
CA PHE A 117 13.15 16.01 3.36
C PHE A 117 14.48 16.77 3.24
N SER A 118 15.55 16.17 3.78
CA SER A 118 16.92 16.55 3.44
C SER A 118 17.83 15.32 3.34
N ARG A 119 18.81 15.38 2.43
CA ARG A 119 19.82 14.31 2.27
C ARG A 119 20.57 14.05 3.57
N LYS A 120 20.92 15.11 4.30
CA LYS A 120 21.59 15.03 5.60
C LYS A 120 20.76 14.24 6.62
N ALA A 121 19.49 14.59 6.80
CA ALA A 121 18.61 13.88 7.72
C ALA A 121 18.38 12.41 7.31
N SER A 122 18.29 12.16 5.99
CA SER A 122 18.17 10.81 5.44
C SER A 122 19.38 9.92 5.79
N GLN A 123 20.59 10.51 5.79
CA GLN A 123 21.82 9.80 6.17
C GLN A 123 21.97 9.63 7.69
N THR A 124 21.64 10.65 8.50
CA THR A 124 21.80 10.58 9.96
C THR A 124 20.81 9.62 10.63
N ARG A 125 19.59 9.46 10.09
CA ARG A 125 18.55 8.52 10.58
C ARG A 125 18.28 8.58 12.09
N VAL A 126 18.08 9.78 12.64
CA VAL A 126 17.83 10.04 14.08
C VAL A 126 16.62 9.30 14.69
N ASP A 127 15.74 8.74 13.85
CA ASP A 127 14.58 7.97 14.24
C ASP A 127 14.88 6.50 14.57
N VAL A 128 16.02 5.97 14.13
CA VAL A 128 16.48 4.61 14.45
C VAL A 128 17.34 4.69 15.72
N LYS A 129 17.00 3.88 16.74
CA LYS A 129 17.85 3.68 17.92
C LYS A 129 18.95 2.67 17.62
#